data_AF-A0A670Z068-F1
#
_entry.id   AF-A0A670Z068-F1
#
_cell.length_a   1.000
_cell.length_b   1.000
_cell.length_c   1.000
_cell.angle_alpha   90.00
_cell.angle_beta   90.00
_cell.angle_gamma   90.00
#
_symmetry.space_group_name_H-M   'P 1'
#
loop_
_entity.id
_entity.type
_entity.pdbx_description
1 polymer ?
#
loop_
_entity_poly.entity_id
_entity_poly.type
_entity_poly.pdbx_seq_one_letter_code
_entity_poly.pdbx_strand_id
1 'polypeptide(L)'
;MPDEPIKKTLYGCFEAENYLCSQYEQKIRPCIDLIDSLRALGVEKDLALPAIAVIGDQSSGKSSVLEALSGVALPKGSGIVTRCPLELKMKKNNKQKWKGKIMYLETEVKLEDSSEVEDAVRRAQNAIAGEGLDVSDKLITLEISSPDVPDLTLIDLPGITRVAVGTQPPDIGKQIMTLIKRYITKQETINLVVIPSNVDIATTEALKMAQIVDPEGERTLGILTKPDLIDEGTENETVDIVRNQRVPLKKGYMIVKCRGQSDLTNKLSLEDAVKKEREFFEEHKFFSRLLKEGRATIPFLAERLTQELTKHIQLVILFLKLCYFAFFPQKINAFNEDLLKIVHGEEDVKHLTKRTITDIRKAFNEWQDTINENNEGKLNSIMLNHFKHRGTGNIEYIRGRELPGFVNFKTFEIAIRKQIQQLECPANAVLKEVAELVRNAFLKLAIQHFSSFYALCRSGKIEELKSTQEEKAENMIRTQFELENIVYCQDTIYREDFGTVRAKKISSNENDSDENDSDENDSAKECSVEEMLYHVAAYFKRSSARLQSRIPLIIQLYMFKDFAERLQKAMLQLLQNGDQLEDLFHEEEDIVNRRNYFKERIERLHKAQKLLKKF
;
A
#
# COMPACT_ATOMS: atom_id res chain seq x y z
N MET A 1 -70.66 27.18 -10.16
CA MET A 1 -69.59 28.15 -9.87
C MET A 1 -69.38 28.19 -8.36
N PRO A 2 -68.14 28.08 -7.87
CA PRO A 2 -67.12 27.03 -8.08
C PRO A 2 -66.99 26.16 -6.80
N ASP A 3 -66.88 24.83 -6.90
CA ASP A 3 -65.68 24.02 -7.13
C ASP A 3 -64.57 24.17 -6.08
N GLU A 4 -64.40 23.07 -5.33
CA GLU A 4 -63.29 22.73 -4.44
C GLU A 4 -61.91 22.92 -5.11
N PRO A 5 -60.98 23.70 -4.50
CA PRO A 5 -59.57 23.63 -4.87
C PRO A 5 -58.64 23.46 -3.65
N ILE A 6 -59.11 22.94 -2.50
CA ILE A 6 -58.27 22.83 -1.30
C ILE A 6 -57.87 21.38 -0.96
N LYS A 7 -58.61 20.36 -1.41
CA LYS A 7 -58.25 18.95 -1.13
C LYS A 7 -57.18 18.34 -2.04
N LYS A 8 -56.90 18.91 -3.22
CA LYS A 8 -55.87 18.39 -4.14
C LYS A 8 -54.44 18.81 -3.79
N THR A 9 -54.24 19.89 -3.03
CA THR A 9 -52.89 20.37 -2.67
C THR A 9 -52.32 19.65 -1.44
N LEU A 10 -53.17 19.12 -0.55
CA LEU A 10 -52.77 18.35 0.64
C LEU A 10 -52.35 16.91 0.31
N TYR A 11 -53.00 16.25 -0.66
CA TYR A 11 -52.58 14.93 -1.13
C TYR A 11 -51.27 14.97 -1.94
N GLY A 12 -51.02 16.06 -2.69
CA GLY A 12 -49.78 16.22 -3.46
C GLY A 12 -48.52 16.46 -2.61
N CYS A 13 -48.63 17.06 -1.42
CA CYS A 13 -47.48 17.22 -0.51
C CYS A 13 -47.13 15.90 0.21
N PHE A 14 -48.12 15.09 0.60
CA PHE A 14 -47.88 13.77 1.21
C PHE A 14 -47.29 12.75 0.24
N GLU A 15 -47.67 12.80 -1.05
CA GLU A 15 -47.07 11.95 -2.09
C GLU A 15 -45.64 12.41 -2.44
N ALA A 16 -45.36 13.71 -2.45
CA ALA A 16 -44.01 14.25 -2.68
C ALA A 16 -43.04 13.95 -1.52
N GLU A 17 -43.50 14.02 -0.26
CA GLU A 17 -42.72 13.61 0.92
C GLU A 17 -42.38 12.11 0.89
N ASN A 18 -43.33 11.26 0.49
CA ASN A 18 -43.08 9.82 0.32
C ASN A 18 -42.12 9.52 -0.85
N TYR A 19 -42.18 10.28 -1.95
CA TYR A 19 -41.30 10.05 -3.10
C TYR A 19 -39.84 10.48 -2.82
N LEU A 20 -39.65 11.63 -2.15
CA LEU A 20 -38.34 12.10 -1.70
C LEU A 20 -37.74 11.22 -0.60
N CYS A 21 -38.56 10.79 0.37
CA CYS A 21 -38.16 9.83 1.41
C CYS A 21 -37.76 8.47 0.81
N SER A 22 -38.47 7.98 -0.22
CA SER A 22 -38.12 6.71 -0.89
C SER A 22 -36.79 6.76 -1.67
N GLN A 23 -36.48 7.88 -2.34
CA GLN A 23 -35.18 8.06 -3.00
C GLN A 23 -34.03 8.26 -1.99
N TYR A 24 -34.33 8.85 -0.84
CA TYR A 24 -33.41 9.00 0.28
C TYR A 24 -33.07 7.64 0.92
N GLU A 25 -34.10 6.84 1.26
CA GLU A 25 -33.97 5.49 1.81
C GLU A 25 -33.18 4.57 0.87
N GLN A 26 -33.43 4.64 -0.44
CA GLN A 26 -32.70 3.85 -1.45
C GLN A 26 -31.20 4.15 -1.53
N LYS A 27 -30.75 5.36 -1.15
CA LYS A 27 -29.32 5.74 -1.18
C LYS A 27 -28.63 5.60 0.16
N ILE A 28 -29.35 5.85 1.25
CA ILE A 28 -28.81 5.88 2.61
C ILE A 28 -28.71 4.49 3.21
N ARG A 29 -29.78 3.68 3.09
CA ARG A 29 -29.83 2.35 3.71
C ARG A 29 -28.66 1.49 3.25
N PRO A 30 -28.35 1.44 1.95
CA PRO A 30 -27.21 0.67 1.51
C PRO A 30 -25.89 1.19 2.14
N CYS A 31 -25.68 2.51 2.28
CA CYS A 31 -24.43 3.07 2.83
C CYS A 31 -24.22 2.66 4.30
N ILE A 32 -25.30 2.59 5.07
CA ILE A 32 -25.27 2.24 6.48
C ILE A 32 -25.09 0.73 6.64
N ASP A 33 -25.81 -0.08 5.84
CA ASP A 33 -25.63 -1.54 5.80
C ASP A 33 -24.18 -1.88 5.40
N LEU A 34 -23.58 -1.12 4.49
CA LEU A 34 -22.18 -1.25 4.13
C LEU A 34 -21.27 -0.96 5.34
N ILE A 35 -21.42 0.17 6.02
CA ILE A 35 -20.60 0.51 7.20
C ILE A 35 -20.77 -0.51 8.33
N ASP A 36 -21.99 -0.97 8.60
CA ASP A 36 -22.24 -2.00 9.60
C ASP A 36 -21.64 -3.34 9.18
N SER A 37 -21.67 -3.68 7.89
CA SER A 37 -20.98 -4.85 7.38
C SER A 37 -19.46 -4.71 7.48
N LEU A 38 -18.91 -3.50 7.27
CA LEU A 38 -17.48 -3.20 7.46
C LEU A 38 -17.09 -3.32 8.95
N ARG A 39 -17.92 -2.84 9.89
CA ARG A 39 -17.71 -3.01 11.34
C ARG A 39 -17.83 -4.47 11.78
N ALA A 40 -18.84 -5.19 11.30
CA ALA A 40 -19.03 -6.61 11.61
C ALA A 40 -17.88 -7.47 11.07
N LEU A 41 -17.26 -7.05 9.96
CA LEU A 41 -16.02 -7.61 9.44
C LEU A 41 -14.78 -7.10 10.20
N GLY A 42 -14.91 -6.35 11.30
CA GLY A 42 -13.77 -5.89 12.11
C GLY A 42 -12.83 -4.90 11.40
N VAL A 43 -13.28 -4.25 10.32
CA VAL A 43 -12.47 -3.25 9.58
C VAL A 43 -12.16 -2.04 10.45
N GLU A 44 -13.00 -1.76 11.46
CA GLU A 44 -12.80 -0.73 12.48
C GLU A 44 -11.47 -0.82 13.25
N LYS A 45 -10.85 -2.00 13.29
CA LYS A 45 -9.53 -2.22 13.92
C LYS A 45 -8.38 -1.67 13.08
N ASP A 46 -8.58 -1.60 11.78
CA ASP A 46 -7.56 -1.32 10.78
C ASP A 46 -7.80 0.02 10.06
N LEU A 47 -9.04 0.50 10.13
CA LEU A 47 -9.49 1.75 9.58
C LEU A 47 -10.57 2.37 10.47
N ALA A 48 -10.44 3.65 10.80
CA ALA A 48 -11.49 4.38 11.48
C ALA A 48 -12.72 4.52 10.56
N LEU A 49 -13.81 3.87 10.96
CA LEU A 49 -15.08 3.95 10.24
C LEU A 49 -15.89 5.16 10.76
N PRO A 50 -16.62 5.85 9.86
CA PRO A 50 -17.55 6.91 10.23
C PRO A 50 -18.45 6.52 11.39
N ALA A 51 -18.40 7.30 12.45
CA ALA A 51 -19.25 7.12 13.64
C ALA A 51 -19.65 8.47 14.19
N ILE A 52 -20.76 8.51 14.93
CA ILE A 52 -21.19 9.71 15.65
C ILE A 52 -20.96 9.45 17.14
N ALA A 53 -20.02 10.19 17.74
CA ALA A 53 -19.76 10.12 19.17
C ALA A 53 -20.57 11.20 19.88
N VAL A 54 -21.41 10.79 20.84
CA VAL A 54 -22.26 11.70 21.61
C VAL A 54 -21.55 12.07 22.90
N ILE A 55 -21.26 13.37 23.05
CA ILE A 55 -20.55 13.93 24.20
C ILE A 55 -21.38 15.02 24.86
N GLY A 56 -21.24 15.14 26.18
CA GLY A 56 -21.97 16.13 26.96
C GLY A 56 -21.58 16.08 28.43
N ASP A 57 -21.81 17.18 29.13
CA ASP A 57 -21.67 17.23 30.59
C ASP A 57 -22.70 16.29 31.24
N GLN A 58 -22.42 15.84 32.47
CA GLN A 58 -23.40 15.05 33.22
C GLN A 58 -24.74 15.80 33.31
N SER A 59 -25.84 15.08 33.09
CA SER A 59 -27.20 15.65 33.08
C SER A 59 -27.50 16.66 31.96
N SER A 60 -26.69 16.74 30.90
CA SER A 60 -26.96 17.58 29.71
C SER A 60 -28.15 17.14 28.86
N GLY A 61 -28.78 16.00 29.17
CA GLY A 61 -29.88 15.45 28.39
C GLY A 61 -29.48 14.43 27.32
N LYS A 62 -28.19 14.07 27.23
CA LYS A 62 -27.64 13.07 26.30
C LYS A 62 -28.49 11.80 26.17
N SER A 63 -28.76 11.10 27.28
CA SER A 63 -29.57 9.87 27.25
C SER A 63 -30.99 10.14 26.74
N SER A 64 -31.58 11.31 27.03
CA SER A 64 -32.93 11.62 26.57
C SER A 64 -33.00 11.92 25.07
N VAL A 65 -31.94 12.51 24.49
CA VAL A 65 -31.79 12.65 23.03
C VAL A 65 -31.68 11.28 22.37
N LEU A 66 -30.87 10.38 22.95
CA LEU A 66 -30.70 9.02 22.44
C LEU A 66 -32.00 8.20 22.52
N GLU A 67 -32.75 8.29 23.61
CA GLU A 67 -34.07 7.64 23.72
C GLU A 67 -35.06 8.16 22.67
N ALA A 68 -35.07 9.48 22.46
CA ALA A 68 -35.98 10.08 21.47
C ALA A 68 -35.62 9.66 20.04
N LEU A 69 -34.34 9.46 19.73
CA LEU A 69 -33.89 8.94 18.43
C LEU A 69 -34.11 7.42 18.28
N SER A 70 -33.94 6.65 19.35
CA SER A 70 -33.98 5.18 19.32
C SER A 70 -35.34 4.57 19.62
N GLY A 71 -36.26 5.34 20.17
CA GLY A 71 -37.57 4.86 20.59
C GLY A 71 -37.52 3.83 21.72
N VAL A 72 -36.42 3.71 22.46
CA VAL A 72 -36.28 2.81 23.61
C VAL A 72 -35.86 3.55 24.86
N ALA A 73 -36.18 3.01 26.02
CA ALA A 73 -35.72 3.55 27.30
C ALA A 73 -34.25 3.16 27.53
N LEU A 74 -33.43 4.14 27.91
CA LEU A 74 -32.06 3.92 28.36
C LEU A 74 -31.98 4.16 29.86
N PRO A 75 -31.03 3.55 30.58
CA PRO A 75 -30.91 3.76 32.02
C PRO A 75 -30.86 5.25 32.35
N LYS A 76 -31.64 5.67 33.34
CA LYS A 76 -31.62 7.01 33.95
C LYS A 76 -31.48 6.90 35.46
N GLY A 77 -30.85 7.91 36.07
CA GLY A 77 -30.66 7.95 37.52
C GLY A 77 -29.79 9.13 37.97
N SER A 78 -29.63 9.25 39.29
CA SER A 78 -28.68 10.19 39.91
C SER A 78 -27.26 9.60 39.89
N GLY A 79 -26.26 10.37 39.46
CA GLY A 79 -24.86 9.90 39.35
C GLY A 79 -24.42 9.64 37.91
N ILE A 80 -23.30 8.91 37.72
CA ILE A 80 -22.83 8.51 36.39
C ILE A 80 -23.70 7.36 35.89
N VAL A 81 -24.60 7.68 34.97
CA VAL A 81 -25.58 6.72 34.45
C VAL A 81 -25.00 5.84 33.34
N THR A 82 -24.25 6.43 32.41
CA THR A 82 -23.49 5.69 31.39
C THR A 82 -22.09 5.43 31.91
N ARG A 83 -21.79 4.21 32.35
CA ARG A 83 -20.46 3.81 32.89
C ARG A 83 -19.54 3.14 31.87
N CYS A 84 -20.09 2.71 30.75
CA CYS A 84 -19.36 2.08 29.64
C CYS A 84 -19.82 2.74 28.34
N PRO A 85 -18.95 2.90 27.33
CA PRO A 85 -19.38 3.29 25.99
C PRO A 85 -20.49 2.36 25.48
N LEU A 86 -21.59 2.93 25.00
CA LEU A 86 -22.72 2.19 24.43
C LEU A 86 -22.84 2.53 22.94
N GLU A 87 -22.54 1.56 22.08
CA GLU A 87 -22.77 1.63 20.65
C GLU A 87 -24.22 1.24 20.35
N LEU A 88 -25.03 2.23 19.99
CA LEU A 88 -26.43 2.10 19.63
C LEU A 88 -26.57 2.03 18.10
N LYS A 89 -26.90 0.84 17.59
CA LYS A 89 -27.17 0.57 16.17
C LYS A 89 -28.67 0.52 15.95
N MET A 90 -29.20 1.47 15.18
CA MET A 90 -30.61 1.54 14.83
C MET A 90 -30.75 1.20 13.35
N LYS A 91 -31.62 0.23 13.05
CA LYS A 91 -31.92 -0.24 11.71
C LYS A 91 -33.41 -0.18 11.44
N LYS A 92 -33.81 0.70 10.53
CA LYS A 92 -35.19 0.76 10.06
C LYS A 92 -35.58 -0.60 9.45
N ASN A 93 -36.78 -1.11 9.63
CA ASN A 93 -37.18 -2.37 9.00
C ASN A 93 -38.58 -2.28 8.45
N ASN A 94 -38.80 -2.84 7.26
CA ASN A 94 -40.11 -2.87 6.60
C ASN A 94 -41.07 -3.90 7.23
N LYS A 95 -40.59 -4.69 8.21
CA LYS A 95 -41.40 -5.65 8.98
C LYS A 95 -41.88 -5.01 10.28
N GLN A 96 -43.16 -5.14 10.61
CA GLN A 96 -43.80 -4.54 11.80
C GLN A 96 -43.34 -5.06 13.17
N LYS A 97 -42.38 -6.00 13.26
CA LYS A 97 -41.97 -6.59 14.54
C LYS A 97 -40.63 -6.01 15.01
N TRP A 98 -40.64 -5.35 16.17
CA TRP A 98 -39.46 -4.89 16.88
C TRP A 98 -38.52 -6.07 17.21
N LYS A 99 -37.21 -5.83 17.10
CA LYS A 99 -36.17 -6.79 17.52
C LYS A 99 -35.01 -6.05 18.14
N GLY A 100 -34.52 -6.55 19.27
CA GLY A 100 -33.33 -6.04 19.92
C GLY A 100 -32.28 -7.13 20.13
N LYS A 101 -31.02 -6.74 20.16
CA LYS A 101 -29.91 -7.60 20.57
C LYS A 101 -28.87 -6.76 21.30
N ILE A 102 -28.39 -7.24 22.43
CA ILE A 102 -27.28 -6.65 23.16
C ILE A 102 -26.09 -7.60 23.17
N MET A 103 -24.90 -7.04 22.93
CA MET A 103 -23.63 -7.76 22.92
C MET A 103 -22.64 -7.06 23.85
N TYR A 104 -22.00 -7.83 24.72
CA TYR A 104 -20.95 -7.35 25.60
C TYR A 104 -20.06 -8.52 26.01
N LEU A 105 -18.75 -8.30 26.11
CA LEU A 105 -17.75 -9.36 26.34
C LEU A 105 -17.92 -10.48 25.29
N GLU A 106 -18.25 -11.70 25.72
CA GLU A 106 -18.56 -12.86 24.85
C GLU A 106 -20.03 -13.27 24.94
N THR A 107 -20.90 -12.40 25.47
CA THR A 107 -22.32 -12.68 25.69
C THR A 107 -23.18 -11.97 24.65
N GLU A 108 -24.12 -12.73 24.07
CA GLU A 108 -25.18 -12.22 23.20
C GLU A 108 -26.54 -12.50 23.84
N VAL A 109 -27.34 -11.46 24.04
CA VAL A 109 -28.71 -11.56 24.54
C VAL A 109 -29.66 -10.97 23.51
N LYS A 110 -30.65 -11.75 23.08
CA LYS A 110 -31.73 -11.29 22.20
C LYS A 110 -32.86 -10.74 23.06
N LEU A 111 -33.43 -9.63 22.61
CA LEU A 111 -34.53 -8.93 23.25
C LEU A 111 -35.74 -9.00 22.32
N GLU A 112 -36.90 -9.36 22.87
CA GLU A 112 -38.15 -9.43 22.09
C GLU A 112 -38.97 -8.14 22.16
N ASP A 113 -38.79 -7.36 23.24
CA ASP A 113 -39.51 -6.10 23.46
C ASP A 113 -38.60 -4.93 23.89
N SER A 114 -39.01 -3.72 23.52
CA SER A 114 -38.32 -2.46 23.85
C SER A 114 -38.18 -2.19 25.35
N SER A 115 -39.10 -2.70 26.17
CA SER A 115 -39.09 -2.54 27.62
C SER A 115 -37.94 -3.27 28.31
N GLU A 116 -37.41 -4.34 27.70
CA GLU A 116 -36.30 -5.11 28.25
C GLU A 116 -34.94 -4.42 28.10
N VAL A 117 -34.85 -3.40 27.23
CA VAL A 117 -33.60 -2.74 26.86
C VAL A 117 -32.94 -2.06 28.06
N GLU A 118 -33.71 -1.32 28.86
CA GLU A 118 -33.15 -0.57 30.00
C GLU A 118 -32.46 -1.52 30.99
N ASP A 119 -33.15 -2.59 31.38
CA ASP A 119 -32.63 -3.59 32.32
C ASP A 119 -31.48 -4.40 31.72
N ALA A 120 -31.53 -4.70 30.41
CA ALA A 120 -30.43 -5.38 29.72
C ALA A 120 -29.16 -4.53 29.70
N VAL A 121 -29.26 -3.23 29.39
CA VAL A 121 -28.11 -2.31 29.40
C VAL A 121 -27.56 -2.16 30.82
N ARG A 122 -28.43 -2.04 31.83
CA ARG A 122 -28.03 -1.96 33.24
C ARG A 122 -27.25 -3.20 33.69
N ARG A 123 -27.74 -4.40 33.34
CA ARG A 123 -27.05 -5.67 33.60
C ARG A 123 -25.69 -5.75 32.90
N ALA A 124 -25.61 -5.35 31.64
CA ALA A 124 -24.35 -5.34 30.87
C ALA A 124 -23.31 -4.39 31.48
N GLN A 125 -23.73 -3.19 31.91
CA GLN A 125 -22.85 -2.25 32.60
C GLN A 125 -22.34 -2.81 33.94
N ASN A 126 -23.22 -3.43 34.75
CA ASN A 126 -22.83 -4.07 36.01
C ASN A 126 -21.83 -5.21 35.80
N ALA A 127 -22.00 -6.00 34.73
CA ALA A 127 -21.08 -7.10 34.41
C ALA A 127 -19.68 -6.60 33.99
N ILE A 128 -19.59 -5.44 33.36
CA ILE A 128 -18.32 -4.87 32.87
C ILE A 128 -17.61 -4.02 33.93
N ALA A 129 -18.33 -3.08 34.54
CA ALA A 129 -17.77 -2.08 35.46
C ALA A 129 -17.91 -2.48 36.94
N GLY A 130 -18.57 -3.61 37.23
CA GLY A 130 -18.94 -4.02 38.58
C GLY A 130 -20.18 -3.28 39.11
N GLU A 131 -20.58 -3.60 40.34
CA GLU A 131 -21.69 -2.91 41.04
C GLU A 131 -21.29 -1.52 41.58
N GLY A 132 -20.01 -1.15 41.47
CA GLY A 132 -19.47 0.14 41.90
C GLY A 132 -19.73 1.31 40.93
N LEU A 133 -19.15 2.47 41.22
CA LEU A 133 -19.30 3.70 40.42
C LEU A 133 -18.17 3.90 39.38
N ASP A 134 -17.43 2.84 39.08
CA ASP A 134 -16.30 2.88 38.16
C ASP A 134 -16.75 2.97 36.69
N VAL A 135 -15.85 3.45 35.83
CA VAL A 135 -16.05 3.58 34.39
C VAL A 135 -15.12 2.59 33.68
N SER A 136 -15.61 1.94 32.63
CA SER A 136 -14.83 1.02 31.80
C SER A 136 -14.74 1.53 30.37
N ASP A 137 -13.65 1.18 29.67
CA ASP A 137 -13.47 1.45 28.25
C ASP A 137 -14.02 0.33 27.35
N LYS A 138 -14.54 -0.76 27.92
CA LYS A 138 -15.17 -1.84 27.16
C LYS A 138 -16.51 -1.39 26.58
N LEU A 139 -16.71 -1.68 25.28
CA LEU A 139 -17.90 -1.30 24.53
C LEU A 139 -19.07 -2.28 24.79
N ILE A 140 -20.28 -1.73 24.92
CA ILE A 140 -21.54 -2.48 24.86
C ILE A 140 -22.19 -2.14 23.52
N THR A 141 -22.59 -3.13 22.73
CA THR A 141 -23.31 -2.90 21.47
C THR A 141 -24.77 -3.28 21.63
N LEU A 142 -25.68 -2.34 21.35
CA LEU A 142 -27.12 -2.53 21.32
C LEU A 142 -27.62 -2.32 19.89
N GLU A 143 -28.15 -3.38 19.28
CA GLU A 143 -28.76 -3.35 17.95
C GLU A 143 -30.29 -3.39 18.08
N ILE A 144 -30.96 -2.41 17.48
CA ILE A 144 -32.40 -2.24 17.46
C ILE A 144 -32.88 -2.24 16.02
N SER A 145 -33.87 -3.05 15.72
CA SER A 145 -34.54 -3.07 14.42
C SER A 145 -36.04 -2.82 14.58
N SER A 146 -36.54 -1.73 14.01
CA SER A 146 -37.93 -1.28 14.12
C SER A 146 -38.32 -0.44 12.88
N PRO A 147 -39.59 -0.38 12.46
CA PRO A 147 -40.03 0.57 11.42
C PRO A 147 -39.88 2.04 11.83
N ASP A 148 -39.90 2.32 13.13
CA ASP A 148 -39.98 3.70 13.68
C ASP A 148 -38.62 4.32 14.02
N VAL A 149 -37.52 3.59 13.81
CA VAL A 149 -36.16 4.08 14.09
C VAL A 149 -35.44 4.46 12.80
N PRO A 150 -34.59 5.51 12.82
CA PRO A 150 -33.75 5.85 11.68
C PRO A 150 -32.61 4.84 11.52
N ASP A 151 -32.07 4.76 10.31
CA ASP A 151 -30.80 4.05 10.09
C ASP A 151 -29.66 4.93 10.60
N LEU A 152 -29.08 4.58 11.75
CA LEU A 152 -28.05 5.38 12.38
C LEU A 152 -27.24 4.56 13.39
N THR A 153 -25.94 4.84 13.49
CA THR A 153 -25.08 4.31 14.56
C THR A 153 -24.54 5.44 15.41
N LEU A 154 -24.83 5.41 16.70
CA LEU A 154 -24.39 6.39 17.68
C LEU A 154 -23.53 5.71 18.75
N ILE A 155 -22.47 6.37 19.20
CA ILE A 155 -21.67 5.92 20.34
C ILE A 155 -21.95 6.87 21.50
N ASP A 156 -22.68 6.36 22.49
CA ASP A 156 -22.93 7.07 23.74
C ASP A 156 -21.72 6.96 24.67
N LEU A 157 -21.17 8.11 25.07
CA LEU A 157 -20.03 8.16 25.98
C LEU A 157 -20.46 8.61 27.39
N PRO A 158 -19.73 8.22 28.45
CA PRO A 158 -19.99 8.72 29.79
C PRO A 158 -20.02 10.25 29.85
N GLY A 159 -20.96 10.80 30.63
CA GLY A 159 -21.09 12.26 30.80
C GLY A 159 -19.94 12.85 31.62
N ILE A 160 -19.46 14.04 31.24
CA ILE A 160 -18.31 14.67 31.90
C ILE A 160 -18.71 15.09 33.33
N THR A 161 -17.95 14.63 34.33
CA THR A 161 -18.12 14.99 35.75
C THR A 161 -16.95 15.85 36.22
N ARG A 162 -17.24 16.89 37.02
CA ARG A 162 -16.23 17.82 37.55
C ARG A 162 -15.69 17.42 38.92
N VAL A 163 -16.53 16.78 39.73
CA VAL A 163 -16.24 16.39 41.11
C VAL A 163 -16.68 14.94 41.28
N ALA A 164 -15.83 14.13 41.92
CA ALA A 164 -16.18 12.77 42.30
C ALA A 164 -17.26 12.79 43.38
N VAL A 165 -18.33 12.00 43.20
CA VAL A 165 -19.43 11.91 44.16
C VAL A 165 -19.49 10.50 44.73
N GLY A 166 -19.67 10.37 46.05
CA GLY A 166 -19.79 9.07 46.73
C GLY A 166 -18.48 8.31 46.77
N THR A 167 -18.50 7.03 46.38
CA THR A 167 -17.33 6.13 46.35
C THR A 167 -16.52 6.19 45.06
N GLN A 168 -16.76 7.19 44.21
CA GLN A 168 -16.03 7.37 42.96
C GLN A 168 -14.55 7.71 43.21
N PRO A 169 -13.64 7.22 42.35
CA PRO A 169 -12.24 7.59 42.44
C PRO A 169 -12.06 9.10 42.15
N PRO A 170 -11.10 9.78 42.81
CA PRO A 170 -10.94 11.23 42.71
C PRO A 170 -10.54 11.71 41.30
N ASP A 171 -10.02 10.81 40.45
CA ASP A 171 -9.62 11.07 39.07
C ASP A 171 -10.67 10.64 38.03
N ILE A 172 -11.89 10.27 38.44
CA ILE A 172 -12.94 9.79 37.54
C ILE A 172 -13.22 10.74 36.36
N GLY A 173 -13.23 12.04 36.60
CA GLY A 173 -13.42 13.05 35.55
C GLY A 173 -12.31 13.00 34.50
N LYS A 174 -11.05 12.80 34.92
CA LYS A 174 -9.91 12.64 34.00
C LYS A 174 -10.00 11.35 33.21
N GLN A 175 -10.45 10.25 33.84
CA GLN A 175 -10.65 8.97 33.16
C GLN A 175 -11.72 9.09 32.06
N ILE A 176 -12.86 9.73 32.36
CA ILE A 176 -13.93 10.00 31.39
C ILE A 176 -13.43 10.87 30.25
N MET A 177 -12.72 11.96 30.54
CA MET A 177 -12.15 12.82 29.49
C MET A 177 -11.15 12.06 28.61
N THR A 178 -10.34 11.18 29.20
CA THR A 178 -9.39 10.33 28.46
C THR A 178 -10.11 9.35 27.56
N LEU A 179 -11.17 8.72 28.06
CA LEU A 179 -12.03 7.82 27.29
C LEU A 179 -12.68 8.56 26.11
N ILE A 180 -13.29 9.73 26.35
CA ILE A 180 -13.90 10.54 25.31
C ILE A 180 -12.87 10.91 24.24
N LYS A 181 -11.68 11.38 24.64
CA LYS A 181 -10.58 11.75 23.72
C LYS A 181 -10.22 10.63 22.75
N ARG A 182 -10.25 9.36 23.16
CA ARG A 182 -9.96 8.22 22.27
C ARG A 182 -10.93 8.12 21.08
N TYR A 183 -12.17 8.56 21.24
CA TYR A 183 -13.17 8.57 20.17
C TYR A 183 -13.11 9.87 19.36
N ILE A 184 -13.14 11.03 20.02
CA ILE A 184 -13.25 12.32 19.33
C ILE A 184 -11.97 12.77 18.60
N THR A 185 -10.81 12.16 18.88
CA THR A 185 -9.55 12.45 18.17
C THR A 185 -9.54 11.87 16.75
N LYS A 186 -10.34 10.84 16.48
CA LYS A 186 -10.44 10.22 15.15
C LYS A 186 -11.12 11.21 14.19
N GLN A 187 -10.48 11.50 13.06
CA GLN A 187 -10.99 12.48 12.09
C GLN A 187 -12.29 12.02 11.41
N GLU A 188 -12.51 10.71 11.41
CA GLU A 188 -13.67 10.03 10.83
C GLU A 188 -14.88 10.03 11.79
N THR A 189 -14.71 10.54 13.02
CA THR A 189 -15.78 10.60 14.02
C THR A 189 -16.42 11.98 14.02
N ILE A 190 -17.73 12.01 13.79
CA ILE A 190 -18.58 13.21 13.95
C ILE A 190 -18.82 13.40 15.45
N ASN A 191 -18.50 14.60 15.96
CA ASN A 191 -18.73 14.97 17.35
C ASN A 191 -20.15 15.52 17.50
N LEU A 192 -20.98 14.85 18.28
CA LEU A 192 -22.32 15.33 18.62
C LEU A 192 -22.33 15.87 20.05
N VAL A 193 -22.33 17.19 20.17
CA VAL A 193 -22.17 17.89 21.46
C VAL A 193 -23.54 18.26 22.02
N VAL A 194 -23.94 17.63 23.13
CA VAL A 194 -25.22 17.87 23.78
C VAL A 194 -25.06 18.88 24.91
N ILE A 195 -25.74 20.02 24.77
CA ILE A 195 -25.64 21.22 25.61
C ILE A 195 -27.04 21.55 26.15
N PRO A 196 -27.25 21.70 27.46
CA PRO A 196 -28.53 22.15 27.99
C PRO A 196 -28.72 23.65 27.75
N SER A 197 -29.91 24.07 27.31
CA SER A 197 -30.18 25.45 26.89
C SER A 197 -30.25 26.44 28.05
N ASN A 198 -30.44 25.96 29.28
CA ASN A 198 -30.48 26.78 30.48
C ASN A 198 -29.09 27.09 31.08
N VAL A 199 -28.01 26.73 30.37
CA VAL A 199 -26.62 26.95 30.81
C VAL A 199 -25.88 27.68 29.69
N ASP A 200 -24.98 28.60 30.07
CA ASP A 200 -24.13 29.29 29.10
C ASP A 200 -23.21 28.31 28.36
N ILE A 201 -23.25 28.37 27.03
CA ILE A 201 -22.48 27.53 26.12
C ILE A 201 -20.98 27.60 26.39
N ALA A 202 -20.46 28.76 26.82
CA ALA A 202 -19.04 28.96 27.11
C ALA A 202 -18.54 28.13 28.30
N THR A 203 -19.45 27.69 29.18
CA THR A 203 -19.11 26.93 30.39
C THR A 203 -19.14 25.41 30.18
N THR A 204 -19.49 24.95 28.98
CA THR A 204 -19.65 23.52 28.66
C THR A 204 -18.31 22.88 28.33
N GLU A 205 -17.89 21.88 29.11
CA GLU A 205 -16.59 21.22 28.89
C GLU A 205 -16.62 20.34 27.62
N ALA A 206 -17.77 19.74 27.31
CA ALA A 206 -17.94 18.94 26.09
C ALA A 206 -17.63 19.73 24.80
N LEU A 207 -18.05 21.00 24.72
CA LEU A 207 -17.78 21.85 23.55
C LEU A 207 -16.30 22.24 23.48
N LYS A 208 -15.69 22.57 24.62
CA LYS A 208 -14.25 22.86 24.69
C LYS A 208 -13.41 21.65 24.26
N MET A 209 -13.78 20.44 24.68
CA MET A 209 -13.11 19.22 24.22
C MET A 209 -13.24 19.02 22.71
N ALA A 210 -14.41 19.29 22.13
CA ALA A 210 -14.62 19.23 20.68
C ALA A 210 -13.74 20.25 19.95
N GLN A 211 -13.68 21.51 20.41
CA GLN A 211 -12.85 22.56 19.80
C GLN A 211 -11.34 22.26 19.84
N ILE A 212 -10.85 21.54 20.85
CA ILE A 212 -9.43 21.13 20.92
C ILE A 212 -9.08 20.16 19.78
N VAL A 213 -9.99 19.25 19.43
CA VAL A 213 -9.76 18.19 18.42
C VAL A 213 -10.31 18.54 17.03
N ASP A 214 -11.19 19.54 16.95
CA ASP A 214 -11.82 20.08 15.76
C ASP A 214 -11.97 21.62 15.88
N PRO A 215 -10.86 22.39 15.78
CA PRO A 215 -10.87 23.84 15.98
C PRO A 215 -11.75 24.59 14.97
N GLU A 216 -11.83 24.07 13.75
CA GLU A 216 -12.61 24.62 12.64
C GLU A 216 -14.09 24.20 12.70
N GLY A 217 -14.46 23.28 13.61
CA GLY A 217 -15.82 22.77 13.75
C GLY A 217 -16.35 22.04 12.50
N GLU A 218 -15.48 21.39 11.72
CA GLU A 218 -15.85 20.74 10.46
C GLU A 218 -16.70 19.50 10.67
N ARG A 219 -16.41 18.77 11.75
CA ARG A 219 -17.02 17.49 12.12
C ARG A 219 -17.82 17.56 13.41
N THR A 220 -18.10 18.76 13.91
CA THR A 220 -18.82 18.99 15.17
C THR A 220 -20.21 19.57 14.94
N LEU A 221 -21.24 18.92 15.49
CA LEU A 221 -22.64 19.34 15.48
C LEU A 221 -23.12 19.59 16.92
N GLY A 222 -23.69 20.76 17.18
CA GLY A 222 -24.25 21.10 18.49
C GLY A 222 -25.74 20.76 18.61
N ILE A 223 -26.14 20.19 19.75
CA ILE A 223 -27.54 19.97 20.12
C ILE A 223 -27.83 20.72 21.41
N LEU A 224 -28.84 21.59 21.37
CA LEU A 224 -29.42 22.25 22.52
C LEU A 224 -30.63 21.46 23.06
N THR A 225 -30.61 21.14 24.35
CA THR A 225 -31.67 20.38 25.04
C THR A 225 -32.32 21.20 26.14
N LYS A 226 -33.39 20.69 26.75
CA LYS A 226 -34.13 21.36 27.85
C LYS A 226 -34.53 22.81 27.53
N PRO A 227 -35.13 23.09 26.35
CA PRO A 227 -35.57 24.43 26.00
C PRO A 227 -36.71 24.94 26.88
N ASP A 228 -37.35 24.06 27.64
CA ASP A 228 -38.42 24.32 28.60
C ASP A 228 -37.94 24.90 29.94
N LEU A 229 -36.63 24.83 30.23
CA LEU A 229 -36.02 25.34 31.47
C LEU A 229 -35.32 26.69 31.28
N ILE A 230 -35.54 27.35 30.15
CA ILE A 230 -34.95 28.66 29.86
C ILE A 230 -35.75 29.72 30.62
N ASP A 231 -35.07 30.63 31.30
CA ASP A 231 -35.70 31.75 31.99
C ASP A 231 -36.33 32.73 30.98
N GLU A 232 -37.57 33.17 31.25
CA GLU A 232 -38.28 34.14 30.42
C GLU A 232 -37.45 35.42 30.22
N GLY A 233 -37.21 35.79 28.96
CA GLY A 233 -36.38 36.92 28.56
C GLY A 233 -35.00 36.54 28.01
N THR A 234 -34.53 35.31 28.22
CA THR A 234 -33.22 34.82 27.73
C THR A 234 -33.32 33.95 26.46
N GLU A 235 -34.52 33.71 25.94
CA GLU A 235 -34.76 32.79 24.81
C GLU A 235 -34.12 33.27 23.51
N ASN A 236 -33.97 34.58 23.33
CA ASN A 236 -33.27 35.15 22.18
C ASN A 236 -31.80 34.70 22.14
N GLU A 237 -31.15 34.54 23.29
CA GLU A 237 -29.77 34.06 23.34
C GLU A 237 -29.65 32.64 22.79
N THR A 238 -30.62 31.79 23.13
CA THR A 238 -30.70 30.41 22.63
C THR A 238 -30.95 30.40 21.12
N VAL A 239 -31.81 31.30 20.61
CA VAL A 239 -32.05 31.47 19.17
C VAL A 239 -30.75 31.87 18.44
N ASP A 240 -29.97 32.79 19.00
CA ASP A 240 -28.70 33.24 18.41
C ASP A 240 -27.66 32.10 18.36
N ILE A 241 -27.63 31.24 19.38
CA ILE A 241 -26.79 30.02 19.38
C ILE A 241 -27.24 29.06 18.28
N VAL A 242 -28.54 28.75 18.17
CA VAL A 242 -29.08 27.86 17.11
C VAL A 242 -28.81 28.43 15.72
N ARG A 243 -28.81 29.76 15.59
CA ARG A 243 -28.46 30.47 14.36
C ARG A 243 -26.97 30.52 14.04
N ASN A 244 -26.13 29.93 14.90
CA ASN A 244 -24.67 29.87 14.73
C ASN A 244 -24.00 31.25 14.84
N GLN A 245 -24.57 32.18 15.61
CA GLN A 245 -24.08 33.57 15.70
C GLN A 245 -23.11 33.79 16.86
N ARG A 246 -23.14 32.95 17.91
CA ARG A 246 -22.24 33.07 19.07
C ARG A 246 -20.95 32.25 18.90
N VAL A 247 -21.07 30.91 18.95
CA VAL A 247 -19.94 30.00 18.72
C VAL A 247 -20.17 29.30 17.38
N PRO A 248 -19.41 29.61 16.32
CA PRO A 248 -19.69 29.07 15.00
C PRO A 248 -19.18 27.62 14.85
N LEU A 249 -20.06 26.72 14.41
CA LEU A 249 -19.74 25.36 13.95
C LEU A 249 -20.12 25.21 12.48
N LYS A 250 -19.30 24.52 11.65
CA LYS A 250 -19.63 24.34 10.21
C LYS A 250 -20.87 23.48 10.00
N LYS A 251 -21.15 22.52 10.90
CA LYS A 251 -22.39 21.72 10.84
C LYS A 251 -23.58 22.40 11.52
N GLY A 252 -23.35 23.47 12.28
CA GLY A 252 -24.36 24.28 12.94
C GLY A 252 -24.87 23.70 14.27
N TYR A 253 -26.05 24.17 14.68
CA TYR A 253 -26.72 23.81 15.93
C TYR A 253 -28.18 23.47 15.67
N MET A 254 -28.72 22.59 16.50
CA MET A 254 -30.14 22.25 16.50
C MET A 254 -30.70 22.20 17.91
N ILE A 255 -32.00 22.40 18.07
CA ILE A 255 -32.67 22.42 19.37
C ILE A 255 -33.75 21.34 19.46
N VAL A 256 -33.79 20.62 20.58
CA VAL A 256 -34.71 19.49 20.77
C VAL A 256 -35.34 19.53 22.15
N LYS A 257 -36.61 19.13 22.23
CA LYS A 257 -37.33 18.96 23.49
C LYS A 257 -37.52 17.47 23.74
N CYS A 258 -36.88 16.98 24.79
CA CYS A 258 -37.01 15.59 25.22
C CYS A 258 -37.97 15.48 26.41
N ARG A 259 -38.38 14.25 26.74
CA ARG A 259 -39.21 13.96 27.92
C ARG A 259 -38.53 14.45 29.21
N GLY A 260 -39.25 15.23 30.00
CA GLY A 260 -38.80 15.68 31.33
C GLY A 260 -38.96 14.60 32.41
N GLN A 261 -38.55 14.88 33.65
CA GLN A 261 -38.74 13.93 34.76
C GLN A 261 -40.22 13.66 35.05
N SER A 262 -41.07 14.68 34.97
CA SER A 262 -42.52 14.55 35.15
C SER A 262 -43.16 13.65 34.08
N ASP A 263 -42.74 13.78 32.82
CA ASP A 263 -43.23 12.93 31.72
C ASP A 263 -42.82 11.47 31.91
N LEU A 264 -41.63 11.23 32.49
CA LEU A 264 -41.16 9.88 32.81
C LEU A 264 -41.98 9.25 33.95
N THR A 265 -42.28 10.01 35.01
CA THR A 265 -43.16 9.55 36.09
C THR A 265 -44.56 9.21 35.57
N ASN A 266 -45.06 10.00 34.62
CA ASN A 266 -46.37 9.81 34.01
C ASN A 266 -46.38 8.77 32.87
N LYS A 267 -45.25 8.09 32.60
CA LYS A 267 -45.08 7.08 31.54
C LYS A 267 -45.58 7.56 30.16
N LEU A 268 -45.27 8.81 29.80
CA LEU A 268 -45.63 9.36 28.50
C LEU A 268 -45.00 8.51 27.37
N SER A 269 -45.83 8.16 26.38
CA SER A 269 -45.36 7.43 25.19
C SER A 269 -44.41 8.30 24.36
N LEU A 270 -43.59 7.65 23.52
CA LEU A 270 -42.66 8.35 22.64
C LEU A 270 -43.38 9.10 21.52
N GLU A 271 -44.48 8.56 20.99
CA GLU A 271 -45.32 9.22 19.99
C GLU A 271 -45.94 10.51 20.54
N ASP A 272 -46.47 10.45 21.77
CA ASP A 272 -46.99 11.63 22.46
C ASP A 272 -45.89 12.65 22.75
N ALA A 273 -44.65 12.20 23.02
CA ALA A 273 -43.51 13.07 23.24
C ALA A 273 -43.14 13.87 21.98
N VAL A 274 -43.12 13.21 20.81
CA VAL A 274 -42.86 13.88 19.51
C VAL A 274 -43.97 14.88 19.18
N LYS A 275 -45.23 14.54 19.47
CA LYS A 275 -46.35 15.46 19.28
C LYS A 275 -46.24 16.69 20.19
N LYS A 276 -45.99 16.49 21.49
CA LYS A 276 -45.76 17.57 22.45
C LYS A 276 -44.53 18.41 22.12
N GLU A 277 -43.48 17.80 21.57
CA GLU A 277 -42.31 18.52 21.08
C GLU A 277 -42.71 19.48 19.96
N ARG A 278 -43.44 18.99 18.95
CA ARG A 278 -43.92 19.82 17.85
C ARG A 278 -44.80 20.96 18.34
N GLU A 279 -45.81 20.66 19.17
CA GLU A 279 -46.71 21.66 19.75
C GLU A 279 -45.92 22.74 20.51
N PHE A 280 -44.95 22.35 21.34
CA PHE A 280 -44.10 23.29 22.06
C PHE A 280 -43.36 24.25 21.11
N PHE A 281 -42.74 23.74 20.05
CA PHE A 281 -42.01 24.60 19.12
C PHE A 281 -42.94 25.46 18.27
N GLU A 282 -44.13 24.98 17.91
CA GLU A 282 -45.13 25.74 17.14
C GLU A 282 -45.73 26.89 17.94
N GLU A 283 -46.08 26.65 19.21
CA GLU A 283 -46.71 27.63 20.09
C GLU A 283 -45.71 28.66 20.64
N HIS A 284 -44.43 28.30 20.77
CA HIS A 284 -43.44 29.19 21.37
C HIS A 284 -43.08 30.38 20.45
N LYS A 285 -43.29 31.60 20.95
CA LYS A 285 -43.10 32.87 20.21
C LYS A 285 -41.73 32.98 19.53
N PHE A 286 -40.67 32.56 20.22
CA PHE A 286 -39.29 32.68 19.71
C PHE A 286 -38.82 31.45 18.92
N PHE A 287 -39.28 30.24 19.28
CA PHE A 287 -38.75 28.99 18.71
C PHE A 287 -39.54 28.49 17.49
N SER A 288 -40.76 28.96 17.28
CA SER A 288 -41.56 28.66 16.08
C SER A 288 -40.83 29.01 14.78
N ARG A 289 -39.97 30.03 14.81
CA ARG A 289 -39.13 30.38 13.66
C ARG A 289 -38.01 29.35 13.42
N LEU A 290 -37.43 28.76 14.48
CA LEU A 290 -36.41 27.72 14.35
C LEU A 290 -36.98 26.43 13.76
N LEU A 291 -38.24 26.11 14.08
CA LEU A 291 -38.97 25.00 13.46
C LEU A 291 -39.14 25.21 11.95
N LYS A 292 -39.57 26.41 11.53
CA LYS A 292 -39.69 26.76 10.11
C LYS A 292 -38.36 26.77 9.36
N GLU A 293 -37.26 27.07 10.06
CA GLU A 293 -35.90 27.01 9.53
C GLU A 293 -35.33 25.58 9.48
N GLY A 294 -36.07 24.56 9.95
CA GLY A 294 -35.65 23.15 9.95
C GLY A 294 -34.54 22.83 10.98
N ARG A 295 -34.41 23.63 12.05
CA ARG A 295 -33.35 23.51 13.06
C ARG A 295 -33.85 23.06 14.43
N ALA A 296 -35.13 22.75 14.54
CA ALA A 296 -35.76 22.29 15.78
C ALA A 296 -36.38 20.91 15.58
N THR A 297 -36.58 20.16 16.67
CA THR A 297 -37.23 18.83 16.75
C THR A 297 -36.35 17.62 16.46
N ILE A 298 -36.71 16.49 17.07
CA ILE A 298 -36.06 15.18 16.92
C ILE A 298 -36.14 14.62 15.48
N PRO A 299 -37.27 14.70 14.74
CA PRO A 299 -37.32 14.21 13.37
C PRO A 299 -36.31 14.90 12.43
N PHE A 300 -36.22 16.24 12.49
CA PHE A 300 -35.21 16.98 11.71
C PHE A 300 -33.78 16.64 12.16
N LEU A 301 -33.58 16.27 13.43
CA LEU A 301 -32.30 15.76 13.94
C LEU A 301 -31.92 14.39 13.39
N ALA A 302 -32.85 13.45 13.38
CA ALA A 302 -32.62 12.15 12.78
C ALA A 302 -32.22 12.29 11.30
N GLU A 303 -32.96 13.11 10.54
CA GLU A 303 -32.66 13.37 9.13
C GLU A 303 -31.26 13.99 8.96
N ARG A 304 -30.96 15.06 9.71
CA ARG A 304 -29.68 15.78 9.61
C ARG A 304 -28.49 14.88 9.95
N LEU A 305 -28.57 14.09 11.03
CA LEU A 305 -27.51 13.17 11.43
C LEU A 305 -27.27 12.10 10.36
N THR A 306 -28.35 11.58 9.76
CA THR A 306 -28.27 10.57 8.71
C THR A 306 -27.61 11.12 7.44
N GLN A 307 -27.95 12.35 7.06
CA GLN A 307 -27.34 13.06 5.93
C GLN A 307 -25.84 13.29 6.14
N GLU A 308 -25.46 13.79 7.32
CA GLU A 308 -24.07 14.07 7.65
C GLU A 308 -23.23 12.80 7.73
N LEU A 309 -23.78 11.73 8.31
CA LEU A 309 -23.14 10.42 8.33
C LEU A 309 -22.92 9.90 6.90
N THR A 310 -23.92 9.96 6.03
CA THR A 310 -23.82 9.48 4.65
C THR A 310 -22.77 10.24 3.83
N LYS A 311 -22.76 11.58 3.91
CA LYS A 311 -21.73 12.41 3.24
C LYS A 311 -20.33 12.06 3.74
N HIS A 312 -20.18 11.87 5.04
CA HIS A 312 -18.90 11.54 5.65
C HIS A 312 -18.42 10.15 5.21
N ILE A 313 -19.33 9.17 5.14
CA ILE A 313 -19.07 7.82 4.60
C ILE A 313 -18.57 7.89 3.16
N GLN A 314 -19.23 8.65 2.29
CA GLN A 314 -18.84 8.76 0.89
C GLN A 314 -17.44 9.35 0.71
N LEU A 315 -17.09 10.38 1.50
CA LEU A 315 -15.75 10.99 1.48
C LEU A 315 -14.67 10.01 1.94
N VAL A 316 -14.93 9.27 3.02
CA VAL A 316 -13.98 8.27 3.54
C VAL A 316 -13.80 7.11 2.54
N ILE A 317 -14.87 6.62 1.92
CA ILE A 317 -14.79 5.58 0.88
C ILE A 317 -13.94 6.03 -0.31
N LEU A 318 -14.06 7.29 -0.74
CA LEU A 318 -13.25 7.84 -1.82
C LEU A 318 -11.76 7.90 -1.45
N PHE A 319 -11.46 8.31 -0.22
CA PHE A 319 -10.09 8.36 0.32
C PHE A 319 -9.45 6.96 0.40
N LEU A 320 -10.23 5.94 0.81
CA LEU A 320 -9.77 4.55 0.87
C LEU A 320 -9.43 3.97 -0.49
N LYS A 321 -10.26 4.26 -1.50
CA LYS A 321 -9.98 3.86 -2.88
C LYS A 321 -8.64 4.46 -3.33
N LEU A 322 -8.41 5.75 -3.07
CA LEU A 322 -7.17 6.44 -3.46
C LEU A 322 -5.91 5.89 -2.75
N CYS A 323 -5.97 5.58 -1.46
CA CYS A 323 -4.81 5.10 -0.71
C CYS A 323 -4.40 3.66 -1.10
N TYR A 324 -5.36 2.78 -1.38
CA TYR A 324 -5.10 1.38 -1.76
C TYR A 324 -4.50 1.25 -3.16
N PHE A 325 -4.89 2.12 -4.10
CA PHE A 325 -4.38 2.11 -5.48
C PHE A 325 -2.99 2.74 -5.65
N ALA A 326 -2.48 3.51 -4.67
CA ALA A 326 -1.23 4.24 -4.82
C ALA A 326 0.02 3.49 -4.31
N PHE A 327 -0.11 2.67 -3.26
CA PHE A 327 1.06 2.19 -2.50
C PHE A 327 1.91 1.11 -3.22
N PHE A 328 1.26 0.15 -3.90
CA PHE A 328 1.98 -0.97 -4.54
C PHE A 328 2.65 -0.57 -5.87
N PRO A 329 2.01 0.24 -6.75
CA PRO A 329 2.69 0.80 -7.92
C PRO A 329 3.88 1.70 -7.54
N GLN A 330 3.80 2.46 -6.44
CA GLN A 330 4.91 3.28 -5.95
C GLN A 330 6.14 2.44 -5.59
N LYS A 331 5.97 1.30 -4.92
CA LYS A 331 7.07 0.41 -4.55
C LYS A 331 7.73 -0.27 -5.77
N ILE A 332 6.95 -0.71 -6.75
CA ILE A 332 7.49 -1.30 -7.98
C ILE A 332 8.17 -0.25 -8.85
N ASN A 333 7.62 0.96 -8.93
CA ASN A 333 8.26 2.06 -9.63
C ASN A 333 9.60 2.44 -8.98
N ALA A 334 9.67 2.50 -7.65
CA ALA A 334 10.92 2.74 -6.94
C ALA A 334 11.97 1.64 -7.19
N PHE A 335 11.56 0.36 -7.19
CA PHE A 335 12.45 -0.75 -7.56
C PHE A 335 12.95 -0.63 -9.01
N ASN A 336 12.07 -0.30 -9.96
CA ASN A 336 12.43 -0.14 -11.36
C ASN A 336 13.40 1.04 -11.59
N GLU A 337 13.22 2.15 -10.86
CA GLU A 337 14.15 3.27 -10.88
C GLU A 337 15.53 2.89 -10.33
N ASP A 338 15.58 2.19 -9.19
CA ASP A 338 16.85 1.78 -8.60
C ASP A 338 17.55 0.68 -9.43
N LEU A 339 16.80 -0.17 -10.12
CA LEU A 339 17.35 -1.12 -11.10
C LEU A 339 17.98 -0.39 -12.30
N LEU A 340 17.37 0.70 -12.79
CA LEU A 340 17.97 1.52 -13.84
C LEU A 340 19.25 2.21 -13.37
N LYS A 341 19.29 2.68 -12.11
CA LYS A 341 20.51 3.25 -11.52
C LYS A 341 21.65 2.24 -11.49
N ILE A 342 21.39 0.96 -11.20
CA ILE A 342 22.39 -0.12 -11.32
C ILE A 342 22.90 -0.21 -12.77
N VAL A 343 22.00 -0.25 -13.76
CA VAL A 343 22.36 -0.39 -15.18
C VAL A 343 23.16 0.81 -15.69
N HIS A 344 22.85 2.02 -15.23
CA HIS A 344 23.60 3.23 -15.58
C HIS A 344 24.88 3.43 -14.75
N GLY A 345 25.11 2.60 -13.73
CA GLY A 345 26.25 2.72 -12.81
C GLY A 345 26.14 3.91 -11.85
N GLU A 346 24.92 4.38 -11.57
CA GLU A 346 24.57 5.49 -10.68
C GLU A 346 24.14 5.01 -9.27
N GLU A 347 24.63 3.84 -8.86
CA GLU A 347 24.33 3.24 -7.56
C GLU A 347 24.75 4.14 -6.39
N ASP A 348 23.84 4.28 -5.41
CA ASP A 348 24.07 5.07 -4.20
C ASP A 348 24.98 4.29 -3.22
N VAL A 349 26.21 4.77 -3.01
CA VAL A 349 27.31 4.02 -2.36
C VAL A 349 27.18 3.97 -0.81
N LYS A 350 26.04 4.35 -0.25
CA LYS A 350 25.87 4.47 1.22
C LYS A 350 25.94 3.14 1.98
N HIS A 351 25.65 2.02 1.31
CA HIS A 351 25.65 0.67 1.90
C HIS A 351 26.44 -0.39 1.11
N LEU A 352 27.06 0.00 -0.02
CA LEU A 352 27.84 -0.89 -0.89
C LEU A 352 29.33 -0.52 -0.80
N THR A 353 30.20 -1.51 -0.68
CA THR A 353 31.65 -1.29 -0.63
C THR A 353 32.25 -0.90 -1.98
N LYS A 354 31.65 -1.32 -3.12
CA LYS A 354 31.99 -0.91 -4.51
C LYS A 354 30.75 -1.04 -5.44
N ARG A 355 30.74 -0.32 -6.57
CA ARG A 355 29.69 -0.39 -7.62
C ARG A 355 29.81 -1.68 -8.43
N THR A 356 28.68 -2.30 -8.81
CA THR A 356 28.68 -3.56 -9.60
C THR A 356 29.42 -3.43 -10.93
N ILE A 357 29.33 -2.27 -11.59
CA ILE A 357 30.05 -2.02 -12.85
C ILE A 357 31.57 -2.05 -12.71
N THR A 358 32.09 -1.80 -11.50
CA THR A 358 33.54 -1.86 -11.21
C THR A 358 34.03 -3.30 -11.21
N ASP A 359 33.26 -4.22 -10.63
CA ASP A 359 33.61 -5.64 -10.59
C ASP A 359 33.50 -6.27 -11.99
N ILE A 360 32.50 -5.88 -12.78
CA ILE A 360 32.37 -6.32 -14.18
C ILE A 360 33.56 -5.84 -15.02
N ARG A 361 34.01 -4.59 -14.84
CA ARG A 361 35.21 -4.08 -15.52
C ARG A 361 36.46 -4.89 -15.17
N LYS A 362 36.57 -5.36 -13.92
CA LYS A 362 37.68 -6.22 -13.50
C LYS A 362 37.67 -7.53 -14.30
N ALA A 363 36.52 -8.21 -14.39
CA ALA A 363 36.38 -9.44 -15.18
C ALA A 363 36.73 -9.22 -16.68
N PHE A 364 36.36 -8.07 -17.25
CA PHE A 364 36.73 -7.75 -18.63
C PHE A 364 38.23 -7.45 -18.82
N ASN A 365 38.89 -6.88 -17.82
CA ASN A 365 40.35 -6.70 -17.86
C ASN A 365 41.07 -8.06 -17.77
N GLU A 366 40.60 -8.96 -16.91
CA GLU A 366 41.16 -10.32 -16.79
C GLU A 366 40.99 -11.14 -18.08
N TRP A 367 39.88 -10.95 -18.79
CA TRP A 367 39.69 -11.45 -20.16
C TRP A 367 40.73 -10.91 -21.13
N GLN A 368 40.99 -9.60 -21.07
CA GLN A 368 41.97 -8.95 -21.93
C GLN A 368 43.38 -9.50 -21.66
N ASP A 369 43.73 -9.70 -20.40
CA ASP A 369 45.00 -10.31 -19.97
C ASP A 369 45.11 -11.76 -20.46
N THR A 370 44.06 -12.56 -20.35
CA THR A 370 44.01 -13.95 -20.84
C THR A 370 44.28 -14.04 -22.35
N ILE A 371 43.78 -13.08 -23.14
CA ILE A 371 44.07 -13.00 -24.58
C ILE A 371 45.53 -12.62 -24.81
N ASN A 372 46.06 -11.66 -24.05
CA ASN A 372 47.44 -11.18 -24.21
C ASN A 372 48.48 -12.24 -23.81
N GLU A 373 48.23 -13.01 -22.75
CA GLU A 373 49.09 -14.13 -22.33
C GLU A 373 49.14 -15.26 -23.37
N ASN A 374 48.02 -15.54 -24.03
CA ASN A 374 47.98 -16.47 -25.16
C ASN A 374 48.78 -15.96 -26.38
N ASN A 375 48.95 -14.64 -26.50
CA ASN A 375 49.70 -14.00 -27.58
C ASN A 375 51.23 -14.05 -27.36
N GLU A 376 51.71 -13.83 -26.12
CA GLU A 376 53.15 -13.64 -25.86
C GLU A 376 53.92 -14.93 -25.51
N GLY A 377 53.30 -15.92 -24.82
CA GLY A 377 54.02 -17.11 -24.33
C GLY A 377 53.74 -18.44 -25.05
N LYS A 378 52.52 -18.62 -25.58
CA LYS A 378 52.06 -19.90 -26.18
C LYS A 378 52.21 -19.99 -27.69
N LEU A 379 52.18 -18.86 -28.41
CA LEU A 379 52.38 -18.81 -29.86
C LEU A 379 53.75 -19.38 -30.25
N ASN A 380 54.80 -18.93 -29.57
CA ASN A 380 56.17 -19.40 -29.80
C ASN A 380 56.34 -20.86 -29.35
N SER A 381 55.90 -21.25 -28.16
CA SER A 381 56.12 -22.61 -27.65
C SER A 381 55.29 -23.68 -28.37
N ILE A 382 54.01 -23.42 -28.69
CA ILE A 382 53.14 -24.41 -29.36
C ILE A 382 53.51 -24.54 -30.83
N MET A 383 53.83 -23.45 -31.53
CA MET A 383 54.27 -23.54 -32.93
C MET A 383 55.67 -24.11 -33.04
N LEU A 384 56.65 -23.64 -32.26
CA LEU A 384 58.01 -24.18 -32.29
C LEU A 384 58.02 -25.66 -31.90
N ASN A 385 57.18 -26.10 -30.95
CA ASN A 385 57.04 -27.54 -30.63
C ASN A 385 56.19 -28.31 -31.64
N HIS A 386 55.17 -27.72 -32.29
CA HIS A 386 54.46 -28.38 -33.41
C HIS A 386 55.38 -28.57 -34.61
N PHE A 387 56.25 -27.61 -34.90
CA PHE A 387 57.22 -27.66 -35.98
C PHE A 387 58.46 -28.51 -35.63
N LYS A 388 58.88 -28.60 -34.35
CA LYS A 388 60.01 -29.43 -33.89
C LYS A 388 59.66 -30.89 -33.53
N HIS A 389 58.50 -31.17 -32.92
CA HIS A 389 58.15 -32.53 -32.43
C HIS A 389 57.27 -33.37 -33.37
N ARG A 390 56.54 -32.75 -34.31
CA ARG A 390 56.13 -33.50 -35.51
C ARG A 390 57.35 -33.47 -36.42
N GLY A 391 58.20 -34.50 -36.29
CA GLY A 391 59.26 -34.76 -37.25
C GLY A 391 58.74 -34.56 -38.68
N THR A 392 59.64 -34.08 -39.53
CA THR A 392 59.58 -33.87 -40.98
C THR A 392 58.51 -34.63 -41.80
N GLY A 393 57.98 -35.77 -41.35
CA GLY A 393 56.92 -36.52 -42.02
C GLY A 393 55.57 -35.81 -42.21
N ASN A 394 55.03 -35.01 -41.28
CA ASN A 394 53.65 -34.47 -41.45
C ASN A 394 53.55 -33.16 -42.26
N ILE A 395 54.65 -32.43 -42.43
CA ILE A 395 54.70 -31.24 -43.31
C ILE A 395 54.86 -31.72 -44.77
N GLU A 396 55.52 -32.85 -45.01
CA GLU A 396 55.61 -33.50 -46.32
C GLU A 396 54.25 -33.98 -46.84
N TYR A 397 53.34 -34.46 -45.97
CA TYR A 397 51.98 -34.86 -46.39
C TYR A 397 51.02 -33.70 -46.69
N ILE A 398 51.35 -32.46 -46.29
CA ILE A 398 50.53 -31.25 -46.56
C ILE A 398 51.15 -30.38 -47.67
N ARG A 399 52.45 -30.55 -47.94
CA ARG A 399 53.16 -29.95 -49.10
C ARG A 399 52.82 -30.72 -50.38
N GLY A 400 51.80 -30.27 -51.10
CA GLY A 400 51.44 -30.84 -52.40
C GLY A 400 52.24 -30.25 -53.58
N ARG A 401 52.13 -28.94 -53.81
CA ARG A 401 52.65 -28.24 -55.01
C ARG A 401 53.52 -27.00 -54.72
N GLU A 402 53.90 -26.79 -53.47
CA GLU A 402 54.46 -25.50 -53.02
C GLU A 402 55.98 -25.44 -53.15
N LEU A 403 56.47 -24.29 -53.62
CA LEU A 403 57.90 -24.00 -53.76
C LEU A 403 58.52 -23.66 -52.39
N PRO A 404 59.78 -24.03 -52.13
CA PRO A 404 60.52 -23.55 -50.96
C PRO A 404 60.47 -22.02 -50.86
N GLY A 405 60.12 -21.48 -49.68
CA GLY A 405 59.99 -20.04 -49.44
C GLY A 405 58.56 -19.47 -49.51
N PHE A 406 57.56 -20.24 -49.95
CA PHE A 406 56.15 -19.80 -49.93
C PHE A 406 55.38 -20.36 -48.73
N VAL A 407 54.59 -19.50 -48.06
CA VAL A 407 53.79 -19.83 -46.89
C VAL A 407 52.48 -20.52 -47.32
N ASN A 408 52.23 -21.73 -46.81
CA ASN A 408 51.00 -22.48 -47.08
C ASN A 408 49.79 -21.84 -46.37
N PHE A 409 48.84 -21.30 -47.15
CA PHE A 409 47.64 -20.64 -46.61
C PHE A 409 46.78 -21.60 -45.79
N LYS A 410 46.70 -22.88 -46.15
CA LYS A 410 45.92 -23.90 -45.42
C LYS A 410 46.54 -24.21 -44.05
N THR A 411 47.87 -24.23 -43.97
CA THR A 411 48.60 -24.38 -42.70
C THR A 411 48.41 -23.16 -41.80
N PHE A 412 48.47 -21.96 -42.38
CA PHE A 412 48.15 -20.70 -41.70
C PHE A 412 46.70 -20.68 -41.18
N GLU A 413 45.73 -21.07 -42.02
CA GLU A 413 44.31 -21.12 -41.68
C GLU A 413 44.03 -22.10 -40.53
N ILE A 414 44.62 -23.31 -40.57
CA ILE A 414 44.48 -24.31 -39.50
C ILE A 414 45.06 -23.78 -38.19
N ALA A 415 46.20 -23.09 -38.24
CA ALA A 415 46.83 -22.52 -37.07
C ALA A 415 45.96 -21.44 -36.40
N ILE A 416 45.40 -20.53 -37.19
CA ILE A 416 44.54 -19.44 -36.71
C ILE A 416 43.24 -19.99 -36.12
N ARG A 417 42.56 -20.91 -36.82
CA ARG A 417 41.32 -21.53 -36.32
C ARG A 417 41.53 -22.25 -34.99
N LYS A 418 42.64 -22.98 -34.85
CA LYS A 418 42.96 -23.68 -33.60
C LYS A 418 43.21 -22.72 -32.42
N GLN A 419 43.77 -21.54 -32.67
CA GLN A 419 43.98 -20.52 -31.64
C GLN A 419 42.69 -19.83 -31.25
N ILE A 420 41.84 -19.49 -32.22
CA ILE A 420 40.54 -18.87 -31.99
C ILE A 420 39.63 -19.80 -31.17
N GLN A 421 39.62 -21.10 -31.48
CA GLN A 421 38.88 -22.11 -30.72
C GLN A 421 39.32 -22.21 -29.25
N GLN A 422 40.59 -21.96 -28.92
CA GLN A 422 41.06 -22.00 -27.53
C GLN A 422 40.52 -20.84 -26.68
N LEU A 423 40.08 -19.75 -27.32
CA LEU A 423 39.54 -18.56 -26.67
C LEU A 423 38.03 -18.65 -26.40
N GLU A 424 37.33 -19.63 -26.96
CA GLU A 424 35.90 -19.81 -26.75
C GLU A 424 35.58 -20.22 -25.30
N CYS A 425 36.34 -21.16 -24.73
CA CYS A 425 36.14 -21.59 -23.35
C CYS A 425 36.34 -20.45 -22.33
N PRO A 426 37.44 -19.65 -22.37
CA PRO A 426 37.60 -18.52 -21.46
C PRO A 426 36.58 -17.40 -21.70
N ALA A 427 36.11 -17.16 -22.93
CA ALA A 427 35.02 -16.20 -23.19
C ALA A 427 33.72 -16.60 -22.47
N ASN A 428 33.37 -17.89 -22.50
CA ASN A 428 32.21 -18.42 -21.78
C ASN A 428 32.40 -18.41 -20.25
N ALA A 429 33.64 -18.53 -19.76
CA ALA A 429 33.93 -18.40 -18.33
C ALA A 429 33.66 -16.97 -17.83
N VAL A 430 34.09 -15.96 -18.59
CA VAL A 430 33.85 -14.54 -18.29
C VAL A 430 32.36 -14.19 -18.32
N LEU A 431 31.60 -14.75 -19.27
CA LEU A 431 30.14 -14.62 -19.30
C LEU A 431 29.52 -15.13 -17.98
N LYS A 432 29.90 -16.33 -17.52
CA LYS A 432 29.36 -16.93 -16.28
C LYS A 432 29.73 -16.13 -15.04
N GLU A 433 30.95 -15.61 -14.97
CA GLU A 433 31.38 -14.74 -13.87
C GLU A 433 30.55 -13.45 -13.81
N VAL A 434 30.43 -12.74 -14.94
CA VAL A 434 29.64 -11.50 -15.02
C VAL A 434 28.17 -11.76 -14.72
N ALA A 435 27.62 -12.86 -15.22
CA ALA A 435 26.24 -13.24 -14.95
C ALA A 435 25.98 -13.43 -13.46
N GLU A 436 26.94 -14.02 -12.73
CA GLU A 436 26.82 -14.24 -11.29
C GLU A 436 26.96 -12.94 -10.48
N LEU A 437 27.82 -12.01 -10.92
CA LEU A 437 27.93 -10.68 -10.35
C LEU A 437 26.62 -9.89 -10.50
N VAL A 438 26.02 -9.88 -11.70
CA VAL A 438 24.75 -9.21 -11.96
C VAL A 438 23.61 -9.87 -11.18
N ARG A 439 23.55 -11.20 -11.13
CA ARG A 439 22.57 -11.94 -10.33
C ARG A 439 22.62 -11.51 -8.87
N ASN A 440 23.81 -11.45 -8.28
CA ASN A 440 23.98 -11.05 -6.89
C ASN A 440 23.56 -9.60 -6.65
N ALA A 441 23.84 -8.68 -7.59
CA ALA A 441 23.41 -7.28 -7.51
C ALA A 441 21.88 -7.15 -7.55
N PHE A 442 21.22 -7.79 -8.52
CA PHE A 442 19.77 -7.74 -8.67
C PHE A 442 19.05 -8.44 -7.51
N LEU A 443 19.62 -9.54 -6.99
CA LEU A 443 19.06 -10.23 -5.83
C LEU A 443 19.19 -9.39 -4.55
N LYS A 444 20.32 -8.70 -4.34
CA LYS A 444 20.47 -7.75 -3.23
C LYS A 444 19.47 -6.59 -3.33
N LEU A 445 19.28 -6.02 -4.52
CA LEU A 445 18.30 -4.97 -4.76
C LEU A 445 16.87 -5.47 -4.48
N ALA A 446 16.54 -6.67 -4.98
CA ALA A 446 15.24 -7.28 -4.71
C ALA A 446 15.01 -7.49 -3.21
N ILE A 447 16.01 -7.97 -2.47
CA ILE A 447 15.93 -8.10 -1.00
C ILE A 447 15.76 -6.73 -0.32
N GLN A 448 16.40 -5.66 -0.79
CA GLN A 448 16.25 -4.33 -0.19
C GLN A 448 14.82 -3.79 -0.34
N HIS A 449 14.22 -3.90 -1.52
CA HIS A 449 12.88 -3.36 -1.78
C HIS A 449 11.74 -4.29 -1.29
N PHE A 450 11.99 -5.60 -1.32
CA PHE A 450 11.02 -6.67 -1.07
C PHE A 450 11.43 -7.61 0.07
N SER A 451 12.26 -7.17 1.02
CA SER A 451 12.63 -7.94 2.23
C SER A 451 11.43 -8.48 3.01
N SER A 452 10.30 -7.76 2.94
CA SER A 452 9.01 -8.15 3.54
C SER A 452 8.20 -9.14 2.68
N PHE A 453 8.73 -9.62 1.56
CA PHE A 453 8.06 -10.49 0.59
C PHE A 453 9.05 -11.56 0.08
N TYR A 454 9.41 -12.50 0.97
CA TYR A 454 10.49 -13.47 0.73
C TYR A 454 10.24 -14.38 -0.48
N ALA A 455 9.00 -14.76 -0.76
CA ALA A 455 8.67 -15.63 -1.88
C ALA A 455 8.63 -14.93 -3.25
N LEU A 456 8.55 -13.59 -3.31
CA LEU A 456 8.84 -12.83 -4.54
C LEU A 456 10.34 -12.90 -4.88
N CYS A 457 11.20 -12.78 -3.86
CA CYS A 457 12.66 -12.93 -4.01
C CYS A 457 13.07 -14.37 -4.35
N ARG A 458 12.29 -15.35 -3.88
CA ARG A 458 12.51 -16.79 -4.15
C ARG A 458 11.75 -17.33 -5.36
N SER A 459 10.99 -16.49 -6.08
CA SER A 459 10.10 -16.89 -7.19
C SER A 459 10.82 -17.52 -8.39
N GLY A 460 12.14 -17.72 -8.33
CA GLY A 460 12.94 -18.30 -9.38
C GLY A 460 13.06 -17.41 -10.62
N LYS A 461 12.28 -16.32 -10.74
CA LYS A 461 12.22 -15.47 -11.94
C LYS A 461 13.56 -14.82 -12.29
N ILE A 462 14.33 -14.40 -11.29
CA ILE A 462 15.68 -13.86 -11.54
C ILE A 462 16.58 -14.96 -12.09
N GLU A 463 16.47 -16.20 -11.59
CA GLU A 463 17.26 -17.35 -12.04
C GLU A 463 16.84 -17.85 -13.43
N GLU A 464 15.53 -17.86 -13.69
CA GLU A 464 14.93 -18.21 -14.98
C GLU A 464 15.34 -17.20 -16.06
N LEU A 465 15.24 -15.90 -15.75
CA LEU A 465 15.64 -14.83 -16.65
C LEU A 465 17.16 -14.81 -16.88
N LYS A 466 17.96 -15.06 -15.83
CA LYS A 466 19.41 -15.24 -15.94
C LYS A 466 19.74 -16.36 -16.91
N SER A 467 19.23 -17.58 -16.68
CA SER A 467 19.47 -18.74 -17.55
C SER A 467 19.10 -18.45 -19.01
N THR A 468 17.95 -17.80 -19.21
CA THR A 468 17.49 -17.39 -20.54
C THR A 468 18.41 -16.35 -21.20
N GLN A 469 18.98 -15.40 -20.45
CA GLN A 469 19.92 -14.40 -20.99
C GLN A 469 21.31 -14.99 -21.23
N GLU A 470 21.77 -15.88 -20.35
CA GLU A 470 23.04 -16.59 -20.51
C GLU A 470 23.04 -17.41 -21.80
N GLU A 471 21.98 -18.17 -22.08
CA GLU A 471 21.86 -18.97 -23.30
C GLU A 471 21.93 -18.09 -24.56
N LYS A 472 21.28 -16.92 -24.54
CA LYS A 472 21.32 -15.96 -25.66
C LYS A 472 22.71 -15.36 -25.86
N ALA A 473 23.37 -15.00 -24.76
CA ALA A 473 24.73 -14.48 -24.80
C ALA A 473 25.71 -15.55 -25.31
N GLU A 474 25.60 -16.80 -24.84
CA GLU A 474 26.43 -17.92 -25.28
C GLU A 474 26.25 -18.20 -26.77
N ASN A 475 25.02 -18.23 -27.26
CA ASN A 475 24.74 -18.41 -28.69
C ASN A 475 25.36 -17.27 -29.53
N MET A 476 25.27 -16.03 -29.07
CA MET A 476 25.89 -14.89 -29.76
C MET A 476 27.42 -14.94 -29.72
N ILE A 477 28.01 -15.36 -28.60
CA ILE A 477 29.45 -15.59 -28.48
C ILE A 477 29.90 -16.67 -29.47
N ARG A 478 29.18 -17.80 -29.54
CA ARG A 478 29.45 -18.88 -30.50
C ARG A 478 29.39 -18.37 -31.94
N THR A 479 28.34 -17.63 -32.31
CA THR A 479 28.25 -16.99 -33.63
C THR A 479 29.42 -16.05 -33.90
N GLN A 480 29.88 -15.28 -32.89
CA GLN A 480 31.05 -14.42 -33.04
C GLN A 480 32.34 -15.24 -33.27
N PHE A 481 32.51 -16.40 -32.64
CA PHE A 481 33.63 -17.30 -32.92
C PHE A 481 33.53 -17.99 -34.29
N GLU A 482 32.33 -18.35 -34.75
CA GLU A 482 32.11 -18.84 -36.11
C GLU A 482 32.50 -17.79 -37.16
N LEU A 483 32.19 -16.51 -36.92
CA LEU A 483 32.61 -15.41 -37.78
C LEU A 483 34.14 -15.23 -37.78
N GLU A 484 34.80 -15.34 -36.63
CA GLU A 484 36.27 -15.22 -36.55
C GLU A 484 37.02 -16.41 -37.18
N ASN A 485 36.37 -17.58 -37.33
CA ASN A 485 36.93 -18.72 -38.07
C ASN A 485 37.02 -18.49 -39.59
N ILE A 486 36.35 -17.45 -40.11
CA ILE A 486 36.50 -16.98 -41.48
C ILE A 486 37.76 -16.11 -41.55
N VAL A 487 38.82 -16.63 -42.17
CA VAL A 487 40.10 -15.94 -42.28
C VAL A 487 40.01 -14.81 -43.30
N TYR A 488 39.81 -13.58 -42.83
CA TYR A 488 39.68 -12.40 -43.65
C TYR A 488 40.18 -11.14 -42.93
N CYS A 489 40.94 -10.30 -43.63
CA CYS A 489 41.37 -8.99 -43.15
C CYS A 489 41.48 -8.02 -44.34
N GLN A 490 41.35 -6.72 -44.08
CA GLN A 490 41.60 -5.70 -45.09
C GLN A 490 43.11 -5.50 -45.28
N ASP A 491 43.55 -5.36 -46.53
CA ASP A 491 44.96 -5.33 -46.91
C ASP A 491 45.78 -4.24 -46.20
N THR A 492 45.20 -3.06 -46.03
CA THR A 492 45.86 -1.91 -45.36
C THR A 492 46.09 -2.19 -43.87
N ILE A 493 45.06 -2.66 -43.18
CA ILE A 493 45.08 -2.97 -41.74
C ILE A 493 46.02 -4.13 -41.46
N TYR A 494 46.00 -5.16 -42.31
CA TYR A 494 46.88 -6.31 -42.18
C TYR A 494 48.36 -5.91 -42.32
N ARG A 495 48.67 -5.05 -43.29
CA ARG A 495 50.04 -4.61 -43.57
C ARG A 495 50.64 -3.79 -42.42
N GLU A 496 49.83 -2.95 -41.77
CA GLU A 496 50.24 -2.19 -40.58
C GLU A 496 50.54 -3.10 -39.39
N ASP A 497 49.66 -4.07 -39.10
CA ASP A 497 49.88 -5.03 -38.02
C ASP A 497 51.10 -5.91 -38.28
N PHE A 498 51.28 -6.37 -39.52
CA PHE A 498 52.44 -7.13 -39.94
C PHE A 498 53.75 -6.35 -39.76
N GLY A 499 53.80 -5.08 -40.20
CA GLY A 499 54.95 -4.21 -39.98
C GLY A 499 55.27 -4.00 -38.50
N THR A 500 54.24 -3.85 -37.67
CA THR A 500 54.40 -3.68 -36.21
C THR A 500 54.99 -4.91 -35.54
N VAL A 501 54.49 -6.11 -35.87
CA VAL A 501 54.98 -7.37 -35.29
C VAL A 501 56.42 -7.64 -35.72
N ARG A 502 56.75 -7.39 -36.99
CA ARG A 502 58.10 -7.55 -37.52
C ARG A 502 59.10 -6.61 -36.83
N ALA A 503 58.74 -5.33 -36.64
CA ALA A 503 59.60 -4.35 -35.96
C ALA A 503 59.85 -4.68 -34.47
N LYS A 504 58.86 -5.24 -33.77
CA LYS A 504 59.00 -5.66 -32.36
C LYS A 504 60.00 -6.79 -32.14
N LYS A 505 60.24 -7.65 -33.14
CA LYS A 505 61.16 -8.79 -33.02
C LYS A 505 62.58 -8.45 -33.50
N ILE A 506 62.70 -7.54 -34.47
CA ILE A 506 64.01 -7.00 -34.90
C ILE A 506 64.69 -6.27 -33.72
N SER A 507 63.91 -5.54 -32.92
CA SER A 507 64.41 -4.88 -31.69
C SER A 507 64.73 -5.84 -30.53
N SER A 508 64.25 -7.10 -30.54
CA SER A 508 64.60 -8.10 -29.52
C SER A 508 65.85 -8.92 -29.87
N ASN A 509 66.23 -9.01 -31.15
CA ASN A 509 67.40 -9.77 -31.60
C ASN A 509 68.72 -8.98 -31.61
N GLU A 510 68.70 -7.65 -31.43
CA GLU A 510 69.94 -6.84 -31.38
C GLU A 510 70.73 -6.99 -30.06
N ASN A 511 70.22 -7.73 -29.07
CA ASN A 511 70.88 -7.92 -27.76
C ASN A 511 71.61 -9.25 -27.57
N ASP A 512 71.52 -10.19 -28.52
CA ASP A 512 72.22 -11.49 -28.45
C ASP A 512 73.03 -11.71 -29.72
N SER A 513 74.24 -11.13 -29.77
CA SER A 513 75.26 -11.50 -30.76
C SER A 513 76.37 -12.29 -30.06
N ASP A 514 76.32 -13.62 -30.14
CA ASP A 514 77.51 -14.46 -30.02
C ASP A 514 77.53 -15.48 -31.17
N GLU A 515 78.68 -15.51 -31.83
CA GLU A 515 79.03 -16.25 -33.04
C GLU A 515 78.76 -17.75 -32.92
N ASN A 516 78.20 -18.37 -33.96
CA ASN A 516 78.61 -19.70 -34.43
C ASN A 516 78.10 -19.96 -35.87
N ASP A 517 79.07 -20.14 -36.77
CA ASP A 517 78.91 -20.67 -38.12
C ASP A 517 78.51 -22.15 -38.09
N SER A 518 77.38 -22.51 -38.74
CA SER A 518 77.23 -23.78 -39.50
C SER A 518 75.92 -23.85 -40.30
N ASP A 519 76.05 -24.33 -41.54
CA ASP A 519 75.04 -24.90 -42.46
C ASP A 519 74.07 -23.98 -43.23
N GLU A 520 74.52 -23.52 -44.42
CA GLU A 520 73.79 -22.71 -45.41
C GLU A 520 72.54 -23.38 -46.04
N ASN A 521 72.20 -24.63 -45.72
CA ASN A 521 71.04 -25.33 -46.29
C ASN A 521 69.83 -25.49 -45.35
N ASP A 522 69.97 -25.27 -44.03
CA ASP A 522 68.84 -25.26 -43.08
C ASP A 522 68.26 -23.85 -42.86
N SER A 523 69.05 -22.80 -43.13
CA SER A 523 68.65 -21.39 -43.00
C SER A 523 67.44 -21.01 -43.86
N ALA A 524 67.32 -21.55 -45.08
CA ALA A 524 66.21 -21.26 -45.98
C ALA A 524 64.89 -21.90 -45.54
N LYS A 525 64.94 -23.04 -44.84
CA LYS A 525 63.74 -23.69 -44.26
C LYS A 525 63.31 -22.98 -42.99
N GLU A 526 64.25 -22.60 -42.12
CA GLU A 526 63.96 -21.83 -40.91
C GLU A 526 63.37 -20.45 -41.21
N CYS A 527 63.90 -19.76 -42.24
CA CYS A 527 63.38 -18.48 -42.72
C CYS A 527 61.90 -18.55 -43.17
N SER A 528 61.49 -19.66 -43.81
CA SER A 528 60.09 -19.84 -44.27
C SER A 528 59.09 -20.09 -43.13
N VAL A 529 59.52 -20.74 -42.04
CA VAL A 529 58.70 -20.98 -40.85
C VAL A 529 58.60 -19.71 -40.02
N GLU A 530 59.68 -18.94 -39.93
CA GLU A 530 59.69 -17.66 -39.22
C GLU A 530 58.80 -16.61 -39.89
N GLU A 531 58.81 -16.51 -41.21
CA GLU A 531 57.88 -15.64 -41.96
C GLU A 531 56.41 -16.04 -41.74
N MET A 532 56.10 -17.35 -41.67
CA MET A 532 54.75 -17.83 -41.32
C MET A 532 54.33 -17.38 -39.91
N LEU A 533 55.26 -17.37 -38.94
CA LEU A 533 54.99 -16.92 -37.57
C LEU A 533 54.60 -15.44 -37.52
N TYR A 534 55.26 -14.57 -38.29
CA TYR A 534 54.90 -13.15 -38.37
C TYR A 534 53.49 -12.94 -38.93
N HIS A 535 53.12 -13.68 -39.97
CA HIS A 535 51.79 -13.60 -40.57
C HIS A 535 50.69 -14.07 -39.60
N VAL A 536 50.93 -15.17 -38.86
CA VAL A 536 50.03 -15.69 -37.82
C VAL A 536 49.86 -14.67 -36.70
N ALA A 537 50.97 -14.15 -36.17
CA ALA A 537 50.94 -13.18 -35.07
C ALA A 537 50.26 -11.87 -35.46
N ALA A 538 50.46 -11.37 -36.68
CA ALA A 538 49.79 -10.16 -37.19
C ALA A 538 48.27 -10.34 -37.31
N TYR A 539 47.82 -11.47 -37.88
CA TYR A 539 46.39 -11.76 -37.98
C TYR A 539 45.76 -12.00 -36.61
N PHE A 540 46.42 -12.76 -35.74
CA PHE A 540 45.94 -13.07 -34.40
C PHE A 540 45.83 -11.81 -33.53
N LYS A 541 46.81 -10.89 -33.60
CA LYS A 541 46.73 -9.58 -32.93
C LYS A 541 45.43 -8.83 -33.27
N ARG A 542 45.01 -8.86 -34.54
CA ARG A 542 43.79 -8.19 -35.00
C ARG A 542 42.52 -8.93 -34.57
N SER A 543 42.46 -10.25 -34.72
CA SER A 543 41.32 -11.05 -34.21
C SER A 543 41.17 -10.90 -32.69
N SER A 544 42.28 -10.91 -31.94
CA SER A 544 42.30 -10.68 -30.50
C SER A 544 41.73 -9.32 -30.12
N ALA A 545 42.12 -8.24 -30.81
CA ALA A 545 41.55 -6.90 -30.55
C ALA A 545 40.03 -6.84 -30.79
N ARG A 546 39.53 -7.53 -31.82
CA ARG A 546 38.08 -7.64 -32.08
C ARG A 546 37.37 -8.42 -30.98
N LEU A 547 37.91 -9.54 -30.55
CA LEU A 547 37.34 -10.38 -29.50
C LEU A 547 37.39 -9.68 -28.11
N GLN A 548 38.47 -8.98 -27.81
CA GLN A 548 38.62 -8.14 -26.61
C GLN A 548 37.52 -7.07 -26.52
N SER A 549 37.10 -6.52 -27.65
CA SER A 549 36.07 -5.46 -27.67
C SER A 549 34.64 -6.01 -27.76
N ARG A 550 34.42 -7.04 -28.60
CA ARG A 550 33.06 -7.53 -28.92
C ARG A 550 32.47 -8.42 -27.83
N ILE A 551 33.27 -9.27 -27.19
CA ILE A 551 32.76 -10.19 -26.16
C ILE A 551 32.20 -9.42 -24.96
N PRO A 552 32.89 -8.41 -24.39
CA PRO A 552 32.32 -7.55 -23.35
C PRO A 552 31.03 -6.84 -23.76
N LEU A 553 30.91 -6.37 -25.01
CA LEU A 553 29.71 -5.70 -25.51
C LEU A 553 28.50 -6.66 -25.58
N ILE A 554 28.73 -7.90 -26.05
CA ILE A 554 27.70 -8.94 -26.09
C ILE A 554 27.21 -9.25 -24.66
N ILE A 555 28.14 -9.42 -23.72
CA ILE A 555 27.83 -9.71 -22.32
C ILE A 555 27.06 -8.52 -21.69
N GLN A 556 27.50 -7.28 -21.90
CA GLN A 556 26.80 -6.09 -21.38
C GLN A 556 25.38 -5.94 -21.94
N LEU A 557 25.18 -6.23 -23.23
CA LEU A 557 23.85 -6.14 -23.84
C LEU A 557 22.89 -7.15 -23.19
N TYR A 558 23.26 -8.43 -23.16
CA TYR A 558 22.36 -9.49 -22.71
C TYR A 558 22.25 -9.58 -21.19
N MET A 559 23.37 -9.54 -20.48
CA MET A 559 23.38 -9.74 -19.02
C MET A 559 23.04 -8.49 -18.24
N PHE A 560 23.12 -7.29 -18.83
CA PHE A 560 22.87 -6.04 -18.11
C PHE A 560 21.62 -5.33 -18.63
N LYS A 561 21.63 -4.88 -19.89
CA LYS A 561 20.52 -4.10 -20.46
C LYS A 561 19.25 -4.94 -20.63
N ASP A 562 19.34 -6.02 -21.41
CA ASP A 562 18.18 -6.86 -21.74
C ASP A 562 17.66 -7.60 -20.50
N PHE A 563 18.54 -8.04 -19.60
CA PHE A 563 18.14 -8.68 -18.35
C PHE A 563 17.33 -7.70 -17.47
N ALA A 564 17.80 -6.47 -17.28
CA ALA A 564 17.08 -5.47 -16.51
C ALA A 564 15.71 -5.13 -17.12
N GLU A 565 15.63 -4.88 -18.43
CA GLU A 565 14.36 -4.59 -19.12
C GLU A 565 13.35 -5.74 -18.99
N ARG A 566 13.82 -6.99 -19.09
CA ARG A 566 12.97 -8.18 -18.90
C ARG A 566 12.51 -8.34 -17.46
N LEU A 567 13.39 -8.05 -16.50
CA LEU A 567 13.05 -8.08 -15.09
C LEU A 567 11.97 -7.05 -14.76
N GLN A 568 12.07 -5.81 -15.27
CA GLN A 568 11.04 -4.78 -15.11
C GLN A 568 9.69 -5.23 -15.68
N LYS A 569 9.69 -5.77 -16.91
CA LYS A 569 8.46 -6.29 -17.54
C LYS A 569 7.86 -7.44 -16.74
N ALA A 570 8.68 -8.37 -16.25
CA ALA A 570 8.22 -9.49 -15.43
C ALA A 570 7.65 -9.03 -14.08
N MET A 571 8.23 -7.98 -13.46
CA MET A 571 7.73 -7.38 -12.23
C MET A 571 6.41 -6.62 -12.46
N LEU A 572 6.24 -5.97 -13.61
CA LEU A 572 4.97 -5.34 -13.98
C LEU A 572 3.88 -6.36 -14.35
N GLN A 573 4.24 -7.49 -14.97
CA GLN A 573 3.28 -8.56 -15.28
C GLN A 573 2.76 -9.26 -14.01
N LEU A 574 3.55 -9.30 -12.93
CA LEU A 574 3.07 -9.77 -11.62
C LEU A 574 1.92 -8.93 -11.06
N LEU A 575 1.76 -7.67 -11.49
CA LEU A 575 0.60 -6.83 -11.13
C LEU A 575 -0.69 -7.23 -11.84
N GLN A 576 -0.58 -7.89 -13.00
CA GLN A 576 -1.73 -8.17 -13.87
C GLN A 576 -2.42 -9.49 -13.51
N ASN A 577 -1.68 -10.43 -12.91
CA ASN A 577 -2.17 -11.75 -12.52
C ASN A 577 -2.54 -11.77 -11.03
N GLY A 578 -3.70 -11.20 -10.70
CA GLY A 578 -4.19 -11.05 -9.32
C GLY A 578 -4.25 -12.33 -8.49
N ASP A 579 -4.39 -13.50 -9.13
CA ASP A 579 -4.59 -14.79 -8.45
C ASP A 579 -3.27 -15.46 -8.00
N GLN A 580 -2.11 -15.07 -8.56
CA GLN A 580 -0.80 -15.63 -8.17
C GLN A 580 -0.11 -14.87 -7.02
N LEU A 581 -0.71 -13.76 -6.58
CA LEU A 581 -0.21 -12.97 -5.45
C LEU A 581 -0.26 -13.78 -4.15
N GLU A 582 -1.27 -14.64 -3.95
CA GLU A 582 -1.47 -15.34 -2.68
C GLU A 582 -0.42 -16.45 -2.41
N ASP A 583 0.10 -17.09 -3.47
CA ASP A 583 1.08 -18.18 -3.37
C ASP A 583 2.54 -17.68 -3.26
N LEU A 584 2.80 -16.43 -3.65
CA LEU A 584 4.12 -15.79 -3.60
C LEU A 584 4.49 -15.26 -2.19
N PHE A 585 3.78 -15.68 -1.14
CA PHE A 585 4.00 -15.27 0.26
C PHE A 585 4.09 -16.47 1.22
N HIS A 586 5.20 -17.21 1.16
CA HIS A 586 5.56 -18.20 2.19
C HIS A 586 6.67 -17.64 3.11
N GLU A 587 6.42 -17.62 4.43
CA GLU A 587 7.19 -16.85 5.43
C GLU A 587 7.34 -17.58 6.79
N GLU A 588 8.34 -17.16 7.59
CA GLU A 588 8.77 -17.68 8.90
C GLU A 588 7.74 -17.53 10.05
N GLU A 589 7.93 -18.26 11.16
CA GLU A 589 6.97 -18.46 12.25
C GLU A 589 6.47 -17.17 12.97
N ASP A 590 7.34 -16.18 13.20
CA ASP A 590 6.95 -14.87 13.74
C ASP A 590 6.15 -14.03 12.73
N ILE A 591 6.48 -14.21 11.45
CA ILE A 591 5.77 -13.62 10.33
C ILE A 591 4.47 -14.39 10.09
N VAL A 592 4.37 -15.70 10.39
CA VAL A 592 3.12 -16.47 10.33
C VAL A 592 2.10 -15.94 11.32
N ASN A 593 2.51 -15.53 12.53
CA ASN A 593 1.61 -14.90 13.50
C ASN A 593 1.14 -13.52 13.02
N ARG A 594 2.06 -12.69 12.51
CA ARG A 594 1.73 -11.40 11.88
C ARG A 594 0.90 -11.58 10.60
N ARG A 595 1.15 -12.62 9.81
CA ARG A 595 0.43 -12.99 8.59
C ARG A 595 -0.94 -13.54 8.95
N ASN A 596 -1.12 -14.34 9.98
CA ASN A 596 -2.45 -14.76 10.42
C ASN A 596 -3.26 -13.53 10.84
N TYR A 597 -2.65 -12.60 11.58
CA TYR A 597 -3.25 -11.31 11.89
C TYR A 597 -3.54 -10.47 10.62
N PHE A 598 -2.60 -10.38 9.68
CA PHE A 598 -2.73 -9.64 8.42
C PHE A 598 -3.62 -10.33 7.39
N LYS A 599 -3.78 -11.65 7.44
CA LYS A 599 -4.59 -12.51 6.54
C LYS A 599 -6.02 -12.50 7.03
N GLU A 600 -6.25 -12.55 8.33
CA GLU A 600 -7.54 -12.18 8.90
C GLU A 600 -7.88 -10.73 8.54
N ARG A 601 -6.94 -9.77 8.67
CA ARG A 601 -7.15 -8.38 8.23
C ARG A 601 -7.44 -8.27 6.74
N ILE A 602 -6.69 -8.94 5.87
CA ILE A 602 -6.88 -8.92 4.42
C ILE A 602 -8.19 -9.60 4.06
N GLU A 603 -8.57 -10.73 4.68
CA GLU A 603 -9.89 -11.33 4.49
C GLU A 603 -11.01 -10.37 4.91
N ARG A 604 -10.85 -9.70 6.06
CA ARG A 604 -11.78 -8.68 6.55
C ARG A 604 -11.88 -7.52 5.55
N LEU A 605 -10.76 -7.03 5.05
CA LEU A 605 -10.67 -5.97 4.04
C LEU A 605 -11.11 -6.42 2.62
N HIS A 606 -10.96 -7.69 2.24
CA HIS A 606 -11.42 -8.25 0.97
C HIS A 606 -12.93 -8.49 0.99
N LYS A 607 -13.47 -8.99 2.10
CA LYS A 607 -14.92 -9.08 2.32
C LYS A 607 -15.53 -7.67 2.28
N ALA A 608 -14.87 -6.71 2.93
CA ALA A 608 -15.20 -5.30 2.84
C ALA A 608 -15.12 -4.74 1.41
N GLN A 609 -14.07 -5.08 0.65
CA GLN A 609 -13.91 -4.66 -0.74
C GLN A 609 -14.99 -5.27 -1.65
N LYS A 610 -15.34 -6.54 -1.48
CA LYS A 610 -16.43 -7.20 -2.21
C LYS A 610 -17.78 -6.53 -1.89
N LEU A 611 -17.99 -6.10 -0.65
CA LEU A 611 -19.17 -5.32 -0.27
C LEU A 611 -19.14 -3.93 -0.91
N LEU A 612 -18.00 -3.24 -0.88
CA LEU A 612 -17.78 -1.92 -1.52
C LEU A 612 -17.87 -1.94 -3.05
N LYS A 613 -17.66 -3.08 -3.71
CA LYS A 613 -17.82 -3.26 -5.16
C LYS A 613 -19.24 -3.62 -5.58
N LYS A 614 -19.99 -4.28 -4.69
CA LYS A 614 -21.43 -4.55 -4.87
C LYS A 614 -22.28 -3.31 -4.62
N PHE A 615 -21.73 -2.38 -3.85
CA PHE A 615 -22.19 -1.02 -3.64
C PHE A 615 -21.84 -0.11 -4.81
#